data_AF-A0A4P6JXQ0-F1
#
_entry.id   AF-A0A4P6JXQ0-F1
#
_cell.length_a   1.000
_cell.length_b   1.000
_cell.length_c   1.000
_cell.angle_alpha   90.00
_cell.angle_beta   90.00
_cell.angle_gamma   90.00
#
_symmetry.space_group_name_H-M   'P 1'
#
loop_
_entity.id
_entity.type
_entity.pdbx_description
1 polymer ?
#
loop_
_entity_poly.entity_id
_entity_poly.type
_entity_poly.pdbx_seq_one_letter_code
_entity_poly.pdbx_strand_id
1 'polypeptide(L)'
;MLEAQSSLKEAAEQYRTLMSELPGELPPIQALARVHARMGNDTEAVKLYLDVLKADPGNTEAILGASAALCNLQRWQEAIKVLSNISEMSAKFIDAQLLLCDIYLNRITPLTSQNVHAAAEAVNVSRGHTEDARYYLLYAEVCRAAYQLARDNKLVPTKISIAHTSTSQARELAFAAEDGYRQYLLREPHPSERELLVRRKCKVAPWRPW
;
A
#
# COMPACT_ATOMS: atom_id res chain seq x y z
N MET A 1 -1.45 0.20 29.54
CA MET A 1 -2.05 -0.67 28.49
C MET A 1 -3.48 -1.11 28.84
N LEU A 2 -3.79 -1.49 30.09
CA LEU A 2 -5.15 -1.85 30.52
C LEU A 2 -6.19 -0.71 30.39
N GLU A 3 -5.82 0.51 30.80
CA GLU A 3 -6.72 1.68 30.71
C GLU A 3 -7.12 2.01 29.27
N ALA A 4 -6.19 1.91 28.32
CA ALA A 4 -6.48 2.12 26.91
C ALA A 4 -7.43 1.06 26.34
N GLN A 5 -7.31 -0.21 26.77
CA GLN A 5 -8.26 -1.26 26.38
C GLN A 5 -9.63 -1.07 27.03
N SER A 6 -9.71 -0.60 28.28
CA SER A 6 -10.99 -0.26 28.93
C SER A 6 -11.70 0.85 28.16
N SER A 7 -10.97 1.93 27.85
CA SER A 7 -11.50 3.06 27.09
C SER A 7 -11.99 2.67 25.70
N LEU A 8 -11.32 1.74 25.02
CA LEU A 8 -11.78 1.23 23.71
C LEU A 8 -13.07 0.41 23.82
N LYS A 9 -13.25 -0.38 24.88
CA LYS A 9 -14.49 -1.14 25.10
C LYS A 9 -15.66 -0.22 25.37
N GLU A 10 -15.48 0.78 26.24
CA GLU A 10 -16.49 1.81 26.54
C GLU A 10 -16.86 2.59 25.28
N ALA A 11 -15.87 2.99 24.47
CA ALA A 11 -16.12 3.64 23.19
C ALA A 11 -16.94 2.77 22.22
N ALA A 12 -16.65 1.46 22.16
CA ALA A 12 -17.43 0.54 21.33
C ALA A 12 -18.89 0.46 21.79
N GLU A 13 -19.14 0.44 23.10
CA GLU A 13 -20.50 0.45 23.65
C GLU A 13 -21.24 1.76 23.32
N GLN A 14 -20.59 2.92 23.48
CA GLN A 14 -21.16 4.21 23.10
C GLN A 14 -21.55 4.27 21.62
N TYR A 15 -20.69 3.78 20.71
CA TYR A 15 -21.02 3.75 19.30
C TYR A 15 -22.15 2.77 18.97
N ARG A 16 -22.29 1.65 19.68
CA ARG A 16 -23.44 0.75 19.52
C ARG A 16 -24.75 1.41 19.96
N THR A 17 -24.74 2.15 21.07
CA THR A 17 -25.90 2.93 21.50
C THR A 17 -26.25 3.98 20.44
N LEU A 18 -25.25 4.71 19.94
CA LEU A 18 -25.46 5.73 18.90
C LEU A 18 -26.03 5.12 17.60
N MET A 19 -25.57 3.93 17.20
CA MET A 19 -26.12 3.20 16.05
C MET A 19 -27.60 2.79 16.26
N SER A 20 -28.03 2.53 17.49
CA SER A 20 -29.42 2.23 17.81
C SER A 20 -30.31 3.47 17.78
N GLU A 21 -29.76 4.63 18.13
CA GLU A 21 -30.45 5.93 18.10
C GLU A 21 -30.51 6.53 16.69
N LEU A 22 -29.49 6.25 15.87
CA LEU A 22 -29.32 6.77 14.50
C LEU A 22 -29.16 5.63 13.48
N PRO A 23 -30.23 4.86 13.20
CA PRO A 23 -30.15 3.74 12.27
C PRO A 23 -29.85 4.22 10.84
N GLY A 24 -28.83 3.64 10.22
CA GLY A 24 -28.45 3.92 8.83
C GLY A 24 -27.37 5.00 8.65
N GLU A 25 -26.98 5.70 9.71
CA GLU A 25 -25.86 6.63 9.68
C GLU A 25 -24.52 5.88 9.58
N LEU A 26 -23.70 6.23 8.60
CA LEU A 26 -22.40 5.58 8.37
C LEU A 26 -21.32 5.97 9.40
N PRO A 27 -21.20 7.23 9.87
CA PRO A 27 -20.12 7.63 10.76
C PRO A 27 -20.03 6.83 12.08
N PRO A 28 -21.13 6.50 12.78
CA PRO A 28 -21.09 5.62 13.96
C PRO A 28 -20.57 4.22 13.64
N ILE A 29 -20.96 3.65 12.49
CA ILE A 29 -20.49 2.32 12.03
C ILE A 29 -18.99 2.36 11.73
N GLN A 30 -18.52 3.38 11.02
CA GLN A 30 -17.10 3.58 10.74
C GLN A 30 -16.28 3.74 12.03
N ALA A 31 -16.80 4.50 12.99
CA ALA A 31 -16.14 4.72 14.26
C ALA A 31 -16.04 3.44 15.09
N LEU A 32 -17.12 2.65 15.12
CA LEU A 32 -17.13 1.33 15.75
C LEU A 32 -16.12 0.38 15.07
N ALA A 33 -16.07 0.36 13.74
CA ALA A 33 -15.12 -0.45 12.96
C ALA A 33 -13.67 -0.12 13.33
N ARG A 34 -13.34 1.17 13.43
CA ARG A 34 -12.01 1.66 13.83
C ARG A 34 -11.65 1.26 15.25
N VAL A 35 -12.62 1.30 16.18
CA VAL A 35 -12.42 0.83 17.56
C VAL A 35 -12.14 -0.67 17.58
N HIS A 36 -12.92 -1.47 16.85
CA HIS A 36 -12.68 -2.91 16.72
C HIS A 36 -11.30 -3.23 16.14
N ALA A 37 -10.86 -2.50 15.10
CA ALA A 37 -9.52 -2.65 14.54
C ALA A 37 -8.42 -2.34 15.58
N ARG A 38 -8.58 -1.26 16.37
CA ARG A 38 -7.62 -0.90 17.44
C ARG A 38 -7.58 -1.93 18.57
N MET A 39 -8.66 -2.67 18.77
CA MET A 39 -8.72 -3.77 19.74
C MET A 39 -8.11 -5.08 19.21
N GLY A 40 -7.71 -5.14 17.93
CA GLY A 40 -7.27 -6.38 17.27
C GLY A 40 -8.42 -7.30 16.85
N ASN A 41 -9.67 -6.81 16.92
CA ASN A 41 -10.85 -7.55 16.47
C ASN A 41 -11.05 -7.33 14.96
N ASP A 42 -10.04 -7.70 14.16
CA ASP A 42 -10.00 -7.40 12.72
C ASP A 42 -11.19 -8.01 11.96
N THR A 43 -11.69 -9.17 12.38
CA THR A 43 -12.86 -9.81 11.75
C THR A 43 -14.11 -8.95 11.82
N GLU A 44 -14.40 -8.37 12.99
CA GLU A 44 -15.55 -7.49 13.17
C GLU A 44 -15.31 -6.12 12.53
N ALA A 45 -14.07 -5.62 12.58
CA ALA A 45 -13.69 -4.39 11.89
C ALA A 45 -13.95 -4.49 10.38
N VAL A 46 -13.53 -5.58 9.73
CA VAL A 46 -13.79 -5.83 8.31
C VAL A 46 -15.28 -5.84 8.03
N LYS A 47 -16.08 -6.55 8.84
CA LYS A 47 -17.54 -6.62 8.64
C LYS A 47 -18.17 -5.23 8.66
N LEU A 48 -17.86 -4.43 9.69
CA LEU A 48 -18.41 -3.08 9.84
C LEU A 48 -17.94 -2.13 8.73
N TYR A 49 -16.67 -2.19 8.32
CA TYR A 49 -16.19 -1.39 7.19
C TYR A 49 -16.83 -1.82 5.86
N LEU A 50 -17.02 -3.12 5.62
CA LEU A 50 -17.71 -3.58 4.42
C LEU A 50 -19.18 -3.17 4.41
N ASP A 51 -19.84 -3.08 5.56
CA ASP A 51 -21.20 -2.56 5.65
C ASP A 51 -21.26 -1.07 5.29
N VAL A 52 -20.27 -0.28 5.69
CA VAL A 52 -20.12 1.12 5.22
C VAL A 52 -19.92 1.16 3.70
N LEU A 53 -19.06 0.30 3.16
CA LEU A 53 -18.76 0.26 1.72
C LEU A 53 -19.93 -0.22 0.85
N LYS A 54 -20.91 -0.94 1.42
CA LYS A 54 -22.15 -1.27 0.71
C LYS A 54 -23.02 -0.03 0.47
N ALA A 55 -22.99 0.93 1.40
CA ALA A 55 -23.76 2.16 1.31
C ALA A 55 -22.99 3.27 0.56
N ASP A 56 -21.69 3.36 0.79
CA ASP A 56 -20.78 4.31 0.14
C ASP A 56 -19.52 3.59 -0.36
N PRO A 57 -19.52 3.05 -1.59
CA PRO A 57 -18.37 2.35 -2.15
C PRO A 57 -17.11 3.21 -2.31
N GLY A 58 -17.25 4.54 -2.33
CA GLY A 58 -16.14 5.49 -2.46
C GLY A 58 -15.54 5.92 -1.12
N ASN A 59 -16.07 5.41 0.00
CA ASN A 59 -15.66 5.80 1.33
C ASN A 59 -14.20 5.44 1.61
N THR A 60 -13.32 6.42 1.44
CA THR A 60 -11.87 6.22 1.50
C THR A 60 -11.40 5.71 2.87
N GLU A 61 -12.01 6.17 3.97
CA GLU A 61 -11.66 5.70 5.31
C GLU A 61 -12.03 4.22 5.48
N ALA A 62 -13.21 3.81 5.02
CA ALA A 62 -13.65 2.42 5.09
C ALA A 62 -12.84 1.51 4.14
N ILE A 63 -12.46 1.99 2.95
CA ILE A 63 -11.56 1.28 2.03
C ILE A 63 -10.24 0.97 2.74
N LEU A 64 -9.56 2.00 3.27
CA LEU A 64 -8.28 1.82 3.94
C LEU A 64 -8.40 0.98 5.22
N GLY A 65 -9.44 1.21 6.02
CA GLY A 65 -9.70 0.50 7.26
C GLY A 65 -9.97 -1.00 7.03
N ALA A 66 -10.86 -1.34 6.09
CA ALA A 66 -11.12 -2.72 5.71
C ALA A 66 -9.86 -3.39 5.18
N SER A 67 -9.11 -2.70 4.32
CA SER A 67 -7.90 -3.26 3.70
C SER A 67 -6.81 -3.54 4.72
N ALA A 68 -6.59 -2.64 5.68
CA ALA A 68 -5.65 -2.85 6.77
C ALA A 68 -6.05 -4.05 7.66
N ALA A 69 -7.32 -4.14 8.05
CA ALA A 69 -7.82 -5.25 8.85
C ALA A 69 -7.77 -6.59 8.07
N LEU A 70 -8.06 -6.59 6.76
CA LEU A 70 -7.88 -7.75 5.88
C LEU A 70 -6.41 -8.17 5.79
N CYS A 71 -5.48 -7.22 5.75
CA CYS A 71 -4.04 -7.50 5.80
C CYS A 71 -3.62 -8.15 7.12
N ASN A 72 -4.13 -7.69 8.27
CA ASN A 72 -3.87 -8.34 9.57
C ASN A 72 -4.37 -9.80 9.58
N LEU A 73 -5.50 -10.05 8.92
CA LEU A 73 -6.08 -11.39 8.73
C LEU A 73 -5.40 -12.21 7.62
N GLN A 74 -4.37 -11.67 6.96
CA GLN A 74 -3.68 -12.27 5.81
C GLN A 74 -4.59 -12.58 4.61
N ARG A 75 -5.72 -11.86 4.50
CA ARG A 75 -6.69 -11.99 3.40
C ARG A 75 -6.31 -11.06 2.24
N TRP A 76 -5.12 -11.28 1.67
CA TRP A 76 -4.46 -10.39 0.71
C TRP A 76 -5.32 -10.07 -0.52
N GLN A 77 -5.97 -11.07 -1.11
CA GLN A 77 -6.76 -10.87 -2.33
C GLN A 77 -8.04 -10.08 -2.10
N GLU A 78 -8.59 -10.11 -0.89
CA GLU A 78 -9.74 -9.29 -0.54
C GLU A 78 -9.30 -7.86 -0.26
N ALA A 79 -8.16 -7.66 0.40
CA ALA A 79 -7.59 -6.33 0.59
C ALA A 79 -7.32 -5.64 -0.75
N ILE A 80 -6.74 -6.35 -1.73
CA ILE A 80 -6.51 -5.82 -3.08
C ILE A 80 -7.82 -5.37 -3.75
N LYS A 81 -8.88 -6.20 -3.68
CA LYS A 81 -10.18 -5.87 -4.27
C LYS A 81 -10.84 -4.64 -3.65
N VAL A 82 -10.65 -4.45 -2.34
CA VAL A 82 -11.19 -3.26 -1.66
C VAL A 82 -10.36 -2.02 -2.02
N LEU A 83 -9.03 -2.13 -2.02
CA LEU A 83 -8.12 -1.04 -2.37
C LEU A 83 -8.31 -0.55 -3.82
N SER A 84 -8.66 -1.44 -4.77
CA SER A 84 -8.85 -1.05 -6.17
C SER A 84 -10.02 -0.08 -6.41
N ASN A 85 -10.90 0.11 -5.42
CA ASN A 85 -12.03 1.04 -5.53
C ASN A 85 -11.66 2.47 -5.13
N ILE A 86 -10.43 2.72 -4.68
CA ILE A 86 -10.02 4.08 -4.27
C ILE A 86 -9.90 5.00 -5.49
N SER A 87 -10.51 6.18 -5.38
CA SER A 87 -10.39 7.22 -6.42
C SER A 87 -8.99 7.82 -6.46
N GLU A 88 -8.45 8.02 -7.67
CA GLU A 88 -7.18 8.72 -7.92
C GLU A 88 -7.15 10.14 -7.36
N MET A 89 -8.32 10.78 -7.26
CA MET A 89 -8.48 12.12 -6.70
C MET A 89 -8.49 12.15 -5.17
N SER A 90 -8.49 10.99 -4.51
CA SER A 90 -8.48 10.91 -3.05
C SER A 90 -7.15 11.36 -2.48
N ALA A 91 -7.18 12.16 -1.41
CA ALA A 91 -5.98 12.53 -0.66
C ALA A 91 -5.24 11.31 -0.07
N LYS A 92 -5.91 10.16 -0.02
CA LYS A 92 -5.40 8.87 0.46
C LYS A 92 -4.98 7.92 -0.66
N PHE A 93 -4.99 8.37 -1.91
CA PHE A 93 -4.64 7.53 -3.04
C PHE A 93 -3.23 6.94 -2.90
N ILE A 94 -2.23 7.77 -2.54
CA ILE A 94 -0.86 7.30 -2.32
C ILE A 94 -0.78 6.30 -1.16
N ASP A 95 -1.55 6.50 -0.08
CA ASP A 95 -1.60 5.56 1.05
C ASP A 95 -2.10 4.18 0.59
N ALA A 96 -3.09 4.13 -0.30
CA ALA A 96 -3.58 2.89 -0.88
C ALA A 96 -2.59 2.24 -1.87
N GLN A 97 -1.90 3.02 -2.70
CA GLN A 97 -0.88 2.49 -3.61
C GLN A 97 0.31 1.89 -2.84
N LEU A 98 0.70 2.49 -1.72
CA LEU A 98 1.70 1.94 -0.81
C LEU A 98 1.28 0.57 -0.26
N LEU A 99 0.03 0.46 0.20
CA LEU A 99 -0.52 -0.81 0.69
C LEU A 99 -0.60 -1.88 -0.41
N LEU A 100 -1.06 -1.52 -1.62
CA LEU A 100 -1.11 -2.45 -2.76
C LEU A 100 0.28 -3.01 -3.09
N CYS A 101 1.28 -2.15 -3.17
CA CYS A 101 2.64 -2.61 -3.48
C CYS A 101 3.24 -3.43 -2.33
N ASP A 102 2.98 -3.09 -1.05
CA ASP A 102 3.41 -3.95 0.06
C ASP A 102 2.81 -5.36 -0.06
N ILE A 103 1.52 -5.45 -0.38
CA ILE A 103 0.84 -6.72 -0.57
C ILE A 103 1.50 -7.51 -1.71
N TYR A 104 1.67 -6.90 -2.89
CA TYR A 104 2.24 -7.59 -4.05
C TYR A 104 3.71 -7.99 -3.88
N LEU A 105 4.54 -7.12 -3.29
CA LEU A 105 5.98 -7.32 -3.20
C LEU A 105 6.41 -8.14 -1.98
N ASN A 106 5.72 -7.98 -0.85
CA ASN A 106 6.18 -8.51 0.44
C ASN A 106 5.25 -9.55 1.06
N ARG A 107 3.93 -9.49 0.82
CA ARG A 107 2.95 -10.39 1.47
C ARG A 107 2.63 -11.61 0.62
N ILE A 108 2.42 -11.43 -0.68
CA ILE A 108 2.16 -12.53 -1.60
C ILE A 108 3.51 -13.16 -1.98
N THR A 109 3.79 -14.32 -1.41
CA THR A 109 5.03 -15.07 -1.64
C THR A 109 4.75 -16.38 -2.40
N PRO A 110 5.68 -16.84 -3.26
CA PRO A 110 6.95 -16.19 -3.64
C PRO A 110 6.72 -14.95 -4.51
N LEU A 111 7.72 -14.06 -4.58
CA LEU A 111 7.70 -12.93 -5.50
C LEU A 111 7.70 -13.46 -6.96
N THR A 112 6.67 -13.10 -7.72
CA THR A 112 6.50 -13.51 -9.12
C THR A 112 6.51 -12.32 -10.07
N SER A 113 6.76 -12.58 -11.35
CA SER A 113 6.64 -11.54 -12.38
C SER A 113 5.25 -10.91 -12.41
N GLN A 114 4.20 -11.69 -12.15
CA GLN A 114 2.82 -11.19 -12.13
C GLN A 114 2.61 -10.15 -11.02
N ASN A 115 3.07 -10.44 -9.80
CA ASN A 115 2.94 -9.52 -8.68
C ASN A 115 3.74 -8.24 -8.90
N VAL A 116 4.95 -8.33 -9.47
CA VAL A 116 5.76 -7.15 -9.81
C VAL A 116 5.09 -6.29 -10.87
N HIS A 117 4.45 -6.89 -11.88
CA HIS A 117 3.67 -6.15 -12.89
C HIS A 117 2.45 -5.47 -12.27
N ALA A 118 1.73 -6.15 -11.38
CA ALA A 118 0.58 -5.56 -10.67
C ALA A 118 1.03 -4.38 -9.77
N ALA A 119 2.18 -4.51 -9.10
CA ALA A 119 2.77 -3.40 -8.36
C ALA A 119 3.23 -2.25 -9.27
N ALA A 120 3.76 -2.55 -10.47
CA ALA A 120 4.13 -1.52 -11.44
C ALA A 120 2.90 -0.75 -11.96
N GLU A 121 1.79 -1.44 -12.20
CA GLU A 121 0.51 -0.81 -12.58
C GLU A 121 0.03 0.16 -11.49
N ALA A 122 0.02 -0.28 -10.23
CA ALA A 122 -0.32 0.55 -9.06
C ALA A 122 0.48 1.87 -9.00
N VAL A 123 1.79 1.81 -9.25
CA VAL A 123 2.65 3.00 -9.25
C VAL A 123 2.45 3.88 -10.48
N ASN A 124 2.26 3.28 -11.66
CA ASN A 124 2.19 4.03 -12.91
C ASN A 124 1.02 5.02 -12.97
N VAL A 125 -0.06 4.78 -12.22
CA VAL A 125 -1.21 5.69 -12.15
C VAL A 125 -0.81 7.07 -11.60
N SER A 126 0.06 7.11 -10.59
CA SER A 126 0.54 8.37 -9.98
C SER A 126 1.64 9.05 -10.78
N ARG A 127 2.12 8.44 -11.87
CA ARG A 127 3.28 8.93 -12.62
C ARG A 127 3.03 10.32 -13.20
N GLY A 128 3.89 11.28 -12.85
CA GLY A 128 3.81 12.66 -13.34
C GLY A 128 2.66 13.47 -12.74
N HIS A 129 1.90 12.88 -11.82
CA HIS A 129 0.73 13.49 -11.17
C HIS A 129 0.96 13.76 -9.68
N THR A 130 2.14 13.43 -9.13
CA THR A 130 2.47 13.63 -7.72
C THR A 130 3.93 14.03 -7.48
N GLU A 131 4.14 14.89 -6.50
CA GLU A 131 5.45 15.24 -5.93
C GLU A 131 5.69 14.60 -4.56
N ASP A 132 4.75 13.76 -4.09
CA ASP A 132 4.89 13.04 -2.82
C ASP A 132 6.14 12.15 -2.87
N ALA A 133 7.06 12.34 -1.92
CA ALA A 133 8.29 11.57 -1.85
C ALA A 133 8.02 10.06 -1.83
N ARG A 134 6.96 9.63 -1.14
CA ARG A 134 6.62 8.21 -0.95
C ARG A 134 6.35 7.50 -2.28
N TYR A 135 5.87 8.21 -3.30
CA TYR A 135 5.76 7.67 -4.66
C TYR A 135 7.12 7.23 -5.22
N TYR A 136 8.16 8.05 -5.05
CA TYR A 136 9.50 7.73 -5.57
C TYR A 136 10.12 6.53 -4.84
N LEU A 137 9.86 6.39 -3.53
CA LEU A 137 10.25 5.21 -2.78
C LEU A 137 9.52 3.96 -3.29
N LEU A 138 8.22 4.06 -3.50
CA LEU A 138 7.39 2.98 -4.02
C LEU A 138 7.86 2.51 -5.39
N TYR A 139 8.08 3.47 -6.30
CA TYR A 139 8.65 3.24 -7.61
C TYR A 139 10.01 2.54 -7.55
N ALA A 140 10.90 2.99 -6.65
CA ALA A 140 12.22 2.39 -6.46
C ALA A 140 12.13 0.92 -6.01
N GLU A 141 11.23 0.61 -5.08
CA GLU A 141 11.04 -0.76 -4.58
C GLU A 141 10.47 -1.69 -5.65
N VAL A 142 9.52 -1.23 -6.47
CA VAL A 142 9.01 -1.99 -7.62
C VAL A 142 10.13 -2.27 -8.63
N CYS A 143 10.90 -1.26 -8.99
CA CYS A 143 12.03 -1.41 -9.92
C CYS A 143 13.10 -2.35 -9.36
N ARG A 144 13.41 -2.26 -8.06
CA ARG A 144 14.34 -3.17 -7.38
C ARG A 144 13.85 -4.62 -7.40
N ALA A 145 12.56 -4.85 -7.14
CA ALA A 145 11.95 -6.18 -7.20
C ALA A 145 12.00 -6.75 -8.62
N ALA A 146 11.68 -5.94 -9.63
CA ALA A 146 11.80 -6.32 -11.02
C ALA A 146 13.24 -6.67 -11.42
N TYR A 147 14.22 -5.85 -10.98
CA TYR A 147 15.64 -6.10 -11.19
C TYR A 147 16.09 -7.44 -10.60
N GLN A 148 15.62 -7.80 -9.39
CA GLN A 148 15.92 -9.09 -8.77
C GLN A 148 15.39 -10.25 -9.62
N LEU A 149 14.15 -10.18 -10.08
CA LEU A 149 13.58 -11.20 -10.96
C LEU A 149 14.29 -11.27 -12.31
N ALA A 150 14.68 -10.12 -12.89
CA ALA A 150 15.38 -10.06 -14.16
C ALA A 150 16.76 -10.71 -14.08
N ARG A 151 17.50 -10.49 -12.98
CA ARG A 151 18.80 -11.13 -12.73
C ARG A 151 18.71 -12.65 -12.60
N ASP A 152 17.60 -13.14 -12.06
CA ASP A 152 17.32 -14.56 -11.92
C ASP A 152 16.70 -15.19 -13.18
N ASN A 153 16.52 -14.43 -14.27
CA ASN A 153 15.78 -14.84 -15.47
C ASN A 153 14.32 -15.28 -15.20
N LYS A 154 13.70 -14.71 -14.14
CA LYS A 154 12.31 -14.98 -13.71
C LYS A 154 11.33 -13.87 -14.10
N LEU A 155 11.82 -12.75 -14.63
CA LEU A 155 10.96 -11.65 -15.07
C LEU A 155 10.47 -11.93 -16.50
N VAL A 156 9.15 -12.01 -16.66
CA VAL A 156 8.52 -12.21 -17.97
C VAL A 156 8.10 -10.85 -18.52
N PRO A 157 8.55 -10.44 -19.72
CA PRO A 157 8.11 -9.19 -20.34
C PRO A 157 6.59 -9.17 -20.57
N THR A 158 5.96 -8.03 -20.29
CA THR A 158 4.54 -7.80 -20.57
C THR A 158 4.35 -6.42 -21.23
N LYS A 159 3.11 -6.08 -21.58
CA LYS A 159 2.77 -4.73 -22.07
C LYS A 159 2.85 -3.65 -20.99
N ILE A 160 2.82 -4.04 -19.70
CA ILE A 160 2.91 -3.11 -18.58
C ILE A 160 4.36 -2.65 -18.50
N SER A 161 4.59 -1.36 -18.72
CA SER A 161 5.92 -0.77 -18.55
C SER A 161 6.28 -0.78 -17.08
N ILE A 162 7.35 -1.51 -16.75
CA ILE A 162 8.05 -1.33 -15.49
C ILE A 162 9.05 -0.20 -15.73
N ALA A 163 9.20 0.72 -14.78
CA ALA A 163 10.34 1.63 -14.80
C ALA A 163 10.43 2.61 -15.99
N HIS A 164 9.30 3.01 -16.59
CA HIS A 164 9.26 3.87 -17.79
C HIS A 164 9.89 3.26 -19.04
N THR A 165 10.23 1.97 -18.99
CA THR A 165 10.85 1.23 -20.08
C THR A 165 9.94 0.06 -20.48
N SER A 166 9.88 -0.26 -21.77
CA SER A 166 9.21 -1.47 -22.27
C SER A 166 10.11 -2.70 -22.20
N THR A 167 11.34 -2.51 -21.71
CA THR A 167 12.45 -3.46 -21.76
C THR A 167 12.65 -4.09 -20.39
N SER A 168 12.59 -5.41 -20.34
CA SER A 168 12.84 -6.19 -19.11
C SER A 168 14.34 -6.38 -18.82
N GLN A 169 15.20 -5.49 -19.32
CA GLN A 169 16.64 -5.60 -19.13
C GLN A 169 17.00 -5.24 -17.69
N ALA A 170 17.74 -6.13 -17.01
CA ALA A 170 18.13 -5.94 -15.62
C ALA A 170 18.87 -4.61 -15.38
N ARG A 171 19.70 -4.16 -16.33
CA ARG A 171 20.47 -2.92 -16.21
C ARG A 171 19.58 -1.68 -16.15
N GLU A 172 18.52 -1.63 -16.96
CA GLU A 172 17.61 -0.48 -17.01
C GLU A 172 16.75 -0.41 -15.75
N LEU A 173 16.26 -1.57 -15.29
CA LEU A 173 15.53 -1.70 -14.02
C LEU A 173 16.40 -1.26 -12.83
N ALA A 174 17.69 -1.58 -12.86
CA ALA A 174 18.68 -1.13 -11.89
C ALA A 174 18.84 0.40 -11.88
N PHE A 175 18.99 1.04 -13.05
CA PHE A 175 19.06 2.50 -13.17
C PHE A 175 17.79 3.18 -12.66
N ALA A 176 16.62 2.66 -13.00
CA ALA A 176 15.36 3.22 -12.55
C ALA A 176 15.16 3.07 -11.03
N ALA A 177 15.57 1.94 -10.45
CA ALA A 177 15.57 1.76 -9.00
C ALA A 177 16.52 2.76 -8.31
N GLU A 178 17.75 2.93 -8.83
CA GLU A 178 18.71 3.92 -8.31
C GLU A 178 18.14 5.34 -8.36
N ASP A 179 17.53 5.72 -9.50
CA ASP A 179 16.94 7.04 -9.67
C ASP A 179 15.76 7.28 -8.72
N GLY A 180 14.87 6.29 -8.57
CA GLY A 180 13.76 6.38 -7.61
C GLY A 180 14.24 6.63 -6.17
N TYR A 181 15.24 5.89 -5.70
CA TYR A 181 15.82 6.15 -4.37
C TYR A 181 16.49 7.52 -4.28
N ARG A 182 17.14 7.97 -5.35
CA ARG A 182 17.76 9.31 -5.41
C ARG A 182 16.69 10.40 -5.30
N GLN A 183 15.59 10.28 -6.05
CA GLN A 183 14.49 11.23 -6.05
C GLN A 183 13.76 11.26 -4.69
N TYR A 184 13.61 10.11 -4.04
CA TYR A 184 13.09 10.02 -2.68
C TYR A 184 13.99 10.78 -1.70
N LEU A 185 15.29 10.47 -1.66
CA LEU A 185 16.25 11.07 -0.73
C LEU A 185 16.47 12.58 -0.98
N LEU A 186 16.15 13.08 -2.17
CA LEU A 186 16.18 14.51 -2.48
C LEU A 186 15.00 15.25 -1.84
N ARG A 187 13.82 14.63 -1.77
CA ARG A 187 12.61 15.21 -1.19
C ARG A 187 12.52 14.97 0.32
N GLU A 188 12.99 13.82 0.77
CA GLU A 188 13.08 13.42 2.17
C GLU A 188 14.55 13.19 2.54
N PRO A 189 15.30 14.23 2.97
CA PRO A 189 16.74 14.13 3.22
C PRO A 189 17.09 13.37 4.50
N HIS A 190 16.18 13.33 5.48
CA HIS A 190 16.38 12.75 6.81
C HIS A 190 15.33 11.67 7.18
N PRO A 191 15.12 10.63 6.34
CA PRO A 191 14.19 9.56 6.68
C PRO A 191 14.78 8.71 7.81
N SER A 192 13.91 8.17 8.67
CA SER A 192 14.32 7.32 9.80
C SER A 192 15.20 6.12 9.37
N GLU A 193 14.94 5.55 8.19
CA GLU A 193 15.65 4.39 7.65
C GLU A 193 16.71 4.76 6.58
N ARG A 194 17.26 5.98 6.62
CA ARG A 194 18.16 6.50 5.58
C ARG A 194 19.30 5.55 5.21
N GLU A 195 19.96 4.95 6.19
CA GLU A 195 21.10 4.05 5.95
C GLU A 195 20.67 2.82 5.12
N LEU A 196 19.52 2.23 5.45
CA LEU A 196 18.98 1.10 4.71
C LEU A 196 18.69 1.47 3.25
N LEU A 197 18.08 2.63 3.04
CA LEU A 197 17.74 3.13 1.70
C LEU A 197 18.98 3.42 0.85
N VAL A 198 20.01 4.03 1.45
CA VAL A 198 21.31 4.23 0.76
C VAL A 198 21.94 2.89 0.39
N ARG A 199 21.92 1.89 1.28
CA ARG A 199 22.41 0.54 0.98
C ARG A 199 21.63 -0.12 -0.15
N ARG A 200 20.29 -0.01 -0.15
CA ARG A 200 19.44 -0.54 -1.24
C ARG A 200 19.77 0.14 -2.57
N LYS A 201 19.89 1.47 -2.58
CA LYS A 201 20.32 2.25 -3.75
C LYS A 201 21.67 1.78 -4.31
N CYS A 202 22.68 1.60 -3.46
CA CYS A 202 24.00 1.13 -3.90
C CYS A 202 23.98 -0.30 -4.45
N LYS A 203 23.11 -1.18 -3.94
CA LYS A 203 22.98 -2.57 -4.42
C LYS A 203 22.37 -2.70 -5.82
N VAL A 204 21.55 -1.72 -6.22
CA VAL A 204 20.94 -1.67 -7.55
C VAL A 204 21.73 -0.82 -8.53
N ALA A 205 22.62 0.06 -8.05
CA ALA A 205 23.42 0.92 -8.92
C ALA A 205 24.26 0.06 -9.90
N PRO A 206 24.06 0.19 -11.22
CA PRO A 206 24.96 -0.44 -12.18
C PRO A 206 26.33 0.22 -12.04
N TRP A 207 27.37 -0.59 -11.91
CA TRP A 207 28.76 -0.13 -11.81
C TRP A 207 29.02 0.97 -12.84
N ARG A 208 29.26 2.20 -12.36
CA ARG A 208 29.71 3.29 -13.22
C ARG A 208 31.21 3.10 -13.39
N PRO A 209 31.72 2.74 -14.60
CA PRO A 209 33.13 2.95 -14.85
C PRO A 209 33.36 4.47 -14.75
N TRP A 210 34.29 4.83 -13.86
CA TRP A 210 34.83 6.18 -13.72
C TRP A 210 35.52 6.62 -15.01
#